data_AF-A0A1H6WGW6-F1
#
_entry.id   AF-A0A1H6WGW6-F1
#
_cell.length_a   1.000
_cell.length_b   1.000
_cell.length_c   1.000
_cell.angle_alpha   90.00
_cell.angle_beta   90.00
_cell.angle_gamma   90.00
#
_symmetry.space_group_name_H-M   'P 1'
#
loop_
_entity.id
_entity.type
_entity.pdbx_description
1 polymer ?
#
loop_
_entity_poly.entity_id
_entity_poly.type
_entity_poly.pdbx_seq_one_letter_code
_entity_poly.pdbx_strand_id
1 'polypeptide(L)'
;MSLPALPALPALLALIIAGPGLLALGLWTLRSRSWYNGIPAAEMLIDGIGGATPPPRTATDRHFARFHAWMSIIFGAFFSLCLLAAIISLLSE
;
A
#
# COMPACT_ATOMS: atom_id res chain seq x y z
N MET A 1 -13.73 28.04 -11.15
CA MET A 1 -13.62 26.63 -10.69
C MET A 1 -14.04 25.73 -11.83
N SER A 2 -13.12 25.41 -12.73
CA SER A 2 -13.26 24.29 -13.66
C SER A 2 -13.18 23.01 -12.85
N LEU A 3 -14.23 22.19 -12.87
CA LEU A 3 -14.19 20.85 -12.31
C LEU A 3 -13.04 20.08 -12.98
N PRO A 4 -12.28 19.25 -12.23
CA PRO A 4 -11.29 18.38 -12.86
C PRO A 4 -12.01 17.58 -13.95
N ALA A 5 -11.43 17.56 -15.16
CA ALA A 5 -12.00 16.82 -16.27
C ALA A 5 -12.32 15.40 -15.79
N LEU A 6 -13.55 14.91 -16.03
CA LEU A 6 -14.02 13.56 -15.66
C LEU A 6 -12.98 12.41 -15.75
N PRO A 7 -12.01 12.37 -16.68
CA PRO A 7 -10.94 11.36 -16.68
C PRO A 7 -9.90 11.44 -15.53
N ALA A 8 -9.75 12.58 -14.83
CA ALA A 8 -8.73 12.77 -13.79
C ALA A 8 -9.15 12.26 -12.39
N LEU A 9 -10.46 12.19 -12.13
CA LEU A 9 -11.03 11.72 -10.87
C LEU A 9 -10.59 10.28 -10.49
N PRO A 10 -10.66 9.27 -11.38
CA PRO A 10 -10.23 7.92 -11.04
C PRO A 10 -8.72 7.85 -10.71
N ALA A 11 -7.88 8.64 -11.40
CA ALA A 11 -6.45 8.68 -11.14
C ALA A 11 -6.14 9.28 -9.75
N LEU A 12 -6.83 10.36 -9.36
CA LEU A 12 -6.70 10.96 -8.02
C LEU A 12 -7.14 10.00 -6.92
N LEU A 13 -8.28 9.31 -7.11
CA LEU A 13 -8.76 8.31 -6.15
C LEU A 13 -7.76 7.15 -6.02
N ALA A 14 -7.20 6.66 -7.14
CA ALA A 14 -6.17 5.64 -7.13
C ALA A 14 -4.93 6.10 -6.35
N LEU A 15 -4.48 7.34 -6.52
CA LEU A 15 -3.32 7.89 -5.81
C LEU A 15 -3.58 8.06 -4.30
N ILE A 16 -4.79 8.47 -3.90
CA ILE A 16 -5.17 8.60 -2.47
C ILE A 16 -5.18 7.24 -1.78
N ILE A 17 -5.67 6.19 -2.46
CA ILE A 17 -5.73 4.84 -1.89
C ILE A 17 -4.34 4.20 -1.93
N ALA A 18 -3.66 4.24 -3.07
CA ALA A 18 -2.40 3.54 -3.27
C ALA A 18 -1.23 4.20 -2.52
N GLY A 19 -1.11 5.54 -2.51
CA GLY A 19 0.02 6.21 -1.87
C GLY A 19 0.02 6.06 -0.35
N PRO A 20 -0.84 6.81 0.36
CA PRO A 20 -0.98 6.70 1.81
C PRO A 20 -1.28 5.27 2.29
N GLY A 21 -2.11 4.51 1.55
CA GLY A 21 -2.49 3.15 1.92
C GLY A 21 -1.33 2.16 1.90
N LEU A 22 -0.55 2.10 0.81
CA LEU A 22 0.61 1.22 0.74
C LEU A 22 1.70 1.64 1.74
N LEU A 23 1.88 2.95 1.92
CA LEU A 23 2.86 3.49 2.86
C LEU A 23 2.50 3.09 4.30
N ALA A 24 1.24 3.30 4.71
CA ALA A 24 0.75 2.93 6.03
C ALA A 24 0.83 1.41 6.26
N LEU A 25 0.44 0.61 5.27
CA LEU A 25 0.50 -0.85 5.35
C LEU A 25 1.94 -1.35 5.51
N GLY A 26 2.88 -0.83 4.71
CA GLY A 26 4.28 -1.20 4.79
C GLY A 26 4.92 -0.84 6.13
N LEU A 27 4.69 0.40 6.60
CA LEU A 27 5.17 0.86 7.92
C LEU A 27 4.57 0.05 9.07
N TRP A 28 3.26 -0.21 9.03
CA TRP A 28 2.58 -1.04 10.03
C TRP A 28 3.13 -2.46 10.04
N THR A 29 3.37 -3.06 8.87
CA THR A 29 3.94 -4.41 8.72
C THR A 29 5.32 -4.51 9.36
N LEU A 30 6.20 -3.52 9.13
CA LEU A 30 7.53 -3.49 9.76
C LEU A 30 7.45 -3.26 11.27
N ARG A 31 6.58 -2.34 11.72
CA ARG A 31 6.42 -1.97 13.14
C ARG A 31 5.83 -3.09 13.98
N SER A 32 4.75 -3.70 13.51
CA SER A 32 4.07 -4.83 14.17
C SER A 32 4.86 -6.13 14.05
N ARG A 33 5.87 -6.16 13.18
CA ARG A 33 6.64 -7.35 12.82
C ARG A 33 5.78 -8.49 12.29
N SER A 34 4.63 -8.19 11.68
CA SER A 34 3.72 -9.19 11.11
C SER A 34 4.38 -10.03 10.01
N TRP A 35 5.46 -9.54 9.40
CA TRP A 35 6.31 -10.30 8.47
C TRP A 35 6.91 -11.59 9.06
N TYR A 36 7.01 -11.75 10.38
CA TYR A 36 7.42 -13.03 10.99
C TYR A 36 6.42 -14.16 10.72
N ASN A 37 5.16 -13.83 10.43
CA ASN A 37 4.16 -14.81 10.06
C ASN A 37 4.42 -15.40 8.65
N GLY A 38 5.37 -14.84 7.89
CA GLY A 38 5.70 -15.31 6.55
C GLY A 38 4.60 -15.02 5.52
N ILE A 39 3.73 -14.05 5.80
CA ILE A 39 2.62 -13.65 4.95
C ILE A 39 2.72 -12.14 4.72
N PRO A 40 2.65 -11.65 3.48
CA PRO A 40 2.40 -10.24 3.22
C PRO A 40 1.12 -9.78 3.94
N ALA A 41 1.14 -8.57 4.52
CA ALA A 41 0.01 -8.07 5.31
C ALA A 41 -1.31 -7.97 4.53
N ALA A 42 -1.24 -7.73 3.21
CA ALA A 42 -2.41 -7.76 2.34
C ALA A 42 -3.04 -9.16 2.26
N GLU A 43 -2.23 -10.19 2.14
CA GLU A 43 -2.67 -11.59 2.11
C GLU A 43 -3.19 -12.03 3.50
N MET A 44 -2.57 -11.57 4.60
CA MET A 44 -3.13 -11.78 5.95
C MET A 44 -4.55 -11.21 6.11
N LEU A 45 -4.82 -10.03 5.54
CA LEU A 45 -6.13 -9.41 5.58
C LEU A 45 -7.16 -10.23 4.79
N ILE A 46 -6.77 -10.78 3.65
CA ILE A 46 -7.63 -11.61 2.80
C ILE A 46 -7.91 -12.97 3.47
N ASP A 47 -6.87 -13.64 3.94
CA ASP A 47 -6.96 -14.95 4.61
C ASP A 47 -7.80 -14.87 5.90
N GLY A 48 -7.65 -13.78 6.65
CA GLY A 48 -8.43 -13.53 7.87
C GLY A 48 -9.93 -13.37 7.60
N ILE A 49 -10.32 -12.83 6.44
CA ILE A 49 -11.73 -12.73 6.01
C ILE A 49 -12.23 -14.08 5.48
N GLY A 50 -11.37 -14.83 4.77
CA GLY A 50 -11.70 -16.12 4.18
C GLY A 50 -11.73 -17.30 5.15
N GLY A 51 -11.22 -17.14 6.38
CA GLY A 51 -11.17 -18.20 7.39
C GLY A 51 -10.21 -19.35 7.04
N ALA A 52 -9.27 -19.13 6.13
CA ALA A 52 -8.33 -20.16 5.69
C ALA A 52 -7.20 -20.36 6.71
N THR A 53 -6.89 -21.62 7.03
CA THR A 53 -5.70 -21.96 7.81
C THR A 53 -4.45 -21.86 6.93
N PRO A 54 -3.46 -21.03 7.30
CA PRO A 54 -2.30 -20.81 6.44
C PRO A 54 -1.40 -22.07 6.40
N PRO A 55 -0.78 -22.36 5.24
CA PRO A 55 0.17 -23.46 5.10
C PRO A 55 1.42 -23.26 5.98
N PRO A 56 2.18 -24.34 6.28
CA PRO A 56 3.42 -24.24 7.05
C PRO A 56 4.41 -23.29 6.38
N ARG A 57 4.93 -22.33 7.16
CA ARG A 57 5.73 -21.20 6.67
C ARG A 57 7.24 -21.48 6.81
N THR A 58 8.00 -21.13 5.78
CA THR A 58 9.45 -21.26 5.72
C THR A 58 10.17 -19.96 6.08
N ALA A 59 11.50 -20.02 6.26
CA ALA A 59 12.32 -18.83 6.45
C ALA A 59 12.27 -17.89 5.23
N THR A 60 12.20 -18.46 4.02
CA THR A 60 12.09 -17.74 2.75
C THR A 60 10.82 -16.89 2.71
N ASP A 61 9.70 -17.42 3.20
CA ASP A 61 8.41 -16.70 3.23
C ASP A 61 8.47 -15.47 4.14
N ARG A 62 9.21 -15.55 5.26
CA ARG A 62 9.47 -14.39 6.14
C ARG A 62 10.31 -13.32 5.47
N HIS A 63 11.33 -13.71 4.72
CA HIS A 63 12.16 -12.77 3.96
C HIS A 63 11.34 -12.10 2.86
N PHE A 64 10.51 -12.87 2.16
CA PHE A 64 9.62 -12.35 1.13
C PHE A 64 8.59 -11.37 1.71
N ALA A 65 7.91 -11.72 2.82
CA ALA A 65 6.96 -10.83 3.48
C ALA A 65 7.61 -9.51 3.95
N ARG A 66 8.86 -9.58 4.45
CA ARG A 66 9.62 -8.39 4.83
C ARG A 66 10.04 -7.55 3.62
N PHE A 67 10.47 -8.19 2.53
CA PHE A 67 10.75 -7.50 1.26
C PHE A 67 9.49 -6.80 0.73
N HIS A 68 8.35 -7.49 0.75
CA HIS A 68 7.06 -6.93 0.33
C HIS A 68 6.69 -5.69 1.15
N ALA A 69 6.90 -5.71 2.47
CA ALA A 69 6.67 -4.54 3.32
C ALA A 69 7.52 -3.33 2.90
N TRP A 70 8.80 -3.55 2.59
CA TRP A 70 9.67 -2.49 2.08
C TRP A 70 9.23 -1.97 0.71
N MET A 71 8.84 -2.85 -0.21
CA MET A 71 8.31 -2.43 -1.51
C MET A 71 7.02 -1.63 -1.37
N SER A 72 6.12 -2.01 -0.44
CA SER A 72 4.92 -1.22 -0.14
C SER A 72 5.27 0.19 0.36
N ILE A 73 6.32 0.36 1.17
CA ILE A 73 6.79 1.68 1.59
C ILE A 73 7.33 2.47 0.39
N ILE A 74 8.16 1.87 -0.45
CA ILE A 74 8.77 2.54 -1.61
C ILE A 74 7.68 3.03 -2.57
N PHE A 75 6.77 2.14 -2.98
CA PHE A 75 5.67 2.51 -3.88
C PHE A 75 4.68 3.47 -3.22
N GLY A 76 4.35 3.26 -1.94
CA GLY A 76 3.48 4.15 -1.20
C GLY A 76 4.03 5.57 -1.09
N ALA A 77 5.33 5.71 -0.82
CA ALA A 77 6.02 7.00 -0.79
C ALA A 77 6.00 7.67 -2.18
N PHE A 78 6.34 6.92 -3.23
CA PHE A 78 6.31 7.42 -4.61
C PHE A 78 4.92 7.94 -5.00
N PHE A 79 3.86 7.14 -4.81
CA PHE A 79 2.49 7.55 -5.13
C PHE A 79 2.00 8.70 -4.25
N SER A 80 2.43 8.79 -2.99
CA SER A 80 2.12 9.93 -2.12
C SER A 80 2.75 11.23 -2.62
N LEU A 81 3.98 11.17 -3.15
CA LEU A 81 4.63 12.32 -3.77
C LEU A 81 3.93 12.72 -5.07
N CYS A 82 3.53 11.76 -5.90
CA CYS A 82 2.72 12.03 -7.10
C CYS A 82 1.37 12.67 -6.74
N LEU A 83 0.70 12.20 -5.68
CA LEU A 83 -0.53 12.80 -5.17
C LEU A 83 -0.31 14.23 -4.73
N LEU A 84 0.74 14.50 -3.96
CA LEU A 84 1.09 15.84 -3.51
C LEU A 84 1.35 16.78 -4.69
N ALA A 85 2.11 16.33 -5.68
CA ALA A 85 2.36 17.10 -6.90
C ALA A 85 1.06 17.41 -7.67
N ALA A 86 0.17 16.43 -7.80
CA ALA A 86 -1.13 16.62 -8.45
C ALA A 86 -2.00 17.64 -7.69
N ILE A 87 -2.05 17.58 -6.36
CA ILE A 87 -2.77 18.55 -5.53
C ILE A 87 -2.19 19.96 -5.71
N ILE A 88 -0.87 20.11 -5.67
CA ILE A 88 -0.20 21.40 -5.87
C ILE A 88 -0.54 21.97 -7.26
N SER A 89 -0.48 21.13 -8.30
CA SER A 89 -0.85 21.55 -9.66
C SER A 89 -2.29 22.04 -9.73
N LEU A 90 -3.24 21.32 -9.13
CA LEU A 90 -4.66 21.71 -9.12
C LEU A 90 -4.94 22.98 -8.32
N LEU A 91 -4.16 23.28 -7.28
CA LEU A 91 -4.29 24.51 -6.50
C LEU A 91 -3.61 25.71 -7.15
N SER A 92 -2.72 25.48 -8.11
CA SER A 92 -1.99 26.52 -8.85
C SER A 92 -2.71 26.97 -10.13
N GLU A 93 -3.76 26.24 -10.52
CA GLU A 93 -4.73 26.60 -11.58
C GLU A 93 -5.90 27.43 -11.03
#